data_AF-A0A9P1EA98-F1
#
_entry.id   AF-A0A9P1EA98-F1
#
_cell.length_a   1.000
_cell.length_b   1.000
_cell.length_c   1.000
_cell.angle_alpha   90.00
_cell.angle_beta   90.00
_cell.angle_gamma   90.00
#
_symmetry.space_group_name_H-M   'P 1'
#
loop_
_entity.id
_entity.type
_entity.pdbx_description
1 polymer ?
#
loop_
_entity_poly.entity_id
_entity_poly.type
_entity_poly.pdbx_seq_one_letter_code
_entity_poly.pdbx_strand_id
1 'polypeptide(L)'
;MATAVENFETVERHYSVLDDLKLQLAERKMWLASSIHKGEEEVMIEVHKELKQVYPDIFTIIVPRHPQHGKEISLGLQKEHLSVALRSRNDKIMPETNIYLVDTLGELRMFYTLTPIAVVGGSFIPGLTGHNISEAAAAGCATLTGPYIGHFLNMAKEMQQLNPLSVRQISGDGLVEALRELLDDDTILEAHRVAAKQAYQALSHGIIENLWHVLAVHIFEKTRRR
;
A
#
# COMPACT_ATOMS: atom_id res chain seq x y z
N MET A 1 31.62 4.20 11.96
CA MET A 1 31.48 2.72 11.98
C MET A 1 30.32 2.23 12.85
N ALA A 2 29.84 2.99 13.85
CA ALA A 2 28.63 2.63 14.60
C ALA A 2 27.32 2.64 13.77
N THR A 3 27.20 3.54 12.79
CA THR A 3 25.97 3.70 11.98
C THR A 3 25.69 2.60 10.95
N ALA A 4 26.71 1.86 10.50
CA ALA A 4 26.51 0.79 9.52
C ALA A 4 26.08 -0.54 10.19
N VAL A 5 26.56 -0.79 11.41
CA VAL A 5 26.23 -1.98 12.20
C VAL A 5 24.82 -1.85 12.79
N GLU A 6 24.45 -0.67 13.31
CA GLU A 6 23.09 -0.38 13.79
C GLU A 6 22.03 -0.49 12.67
N ASN A 7 22.36 -0.02 11.45
CA ASN A 7 21.49 -0.21 10.28
C ASN A 7 21.36 -1.68 9.88
N PHE A 8 22.42 -2.48 10.02
CA PHE A 8 22.38 -3.90 9.66
C PHE A 8 21.53 -4.71 10.65
N GLU A 9 21.72 -4.50 11.96
CA GLU A 9 20.92 -5.17 13.00
C GLU A 9 19.44 -4.78 12.94
N THR A 10 19.14 -3.52 12.62
CA THR A 10 17.75 -3.04 12.46
C THR A 10 17.08 -3.69 11.26
N VAL A 11 17.79 -3.78 10.14
CA VAL A 11 17.29 -4.43 8.91
C VAL A 11 17.06 -5.93 9.15
N GLU A 12 17.98 -6.63 9.80
CA GLU A 12 17.89 -8.07 10.09
C GLU A 12 16.72 -8.39 11.04
N ARG A 13 16.52 -7.57 12.10
CA ARG A 13 15.32 -7.67 12.95
C ARG A 13 14.03 -7.40 12.20
N HIS A 14 14.02 -6.46 11.25
CA HIS A 14 12.82 -6.17 10.45
C HIS A 14 12.46 -7.35 9.53
N TYR A 15 13.45 -8.02 8.95
CA TYR A 15 13.21 -9.23 8.13
C TYR A 15 12.68 -10.39 8.97
N SER A 16 13.21 -10.65 10.17
CA SER A 16 12.70 -11.76 11.01
C SER A 16 11.23 -11.56 11.40
N VAL A 17 10.85 -10.32 11.75
CA VAL A 17 9.47 -9.99 12.12
C VAL A 17 8.52 -10.13 10.95
N LEU A 18 8.96 -9.83 9.72
CA LEU A 18 8.13 -10.04 8.54
C LEU A 18 7.92 -11.49 8.20
N ASP A 19 8.96 -12.31 8.31
CA ASP A 19 8.84 -13.73 8.01
C ASP A 19 7.91 -14.42 9.01
N ASP A 20 7.96 -14.01 10.28
CA ASP A 20 7.00 -14.42 11.29
C ASP A 20 5.56 -14.00 10.92
N LEU A 21 5.37 -12.74 10.48
CA LEU A 21 4.06 -12.26 10.03
C LEU A 21 3.55 -13.02 8.79
N LYS A 22 4.42 -13.28 7.81
CA LYS A 22 4.06 -14.07 6.62
C LYS A 22 3.61 -15.48 7.01
N LEU A 23 4.33 -16.13 7.92
CA LEU A 23 3.99 -17.47 8.39
C LEU A 23 2.66 -17.47 9.14
N GLN A 24 2.42 -16.50 10.01
CA GLN A 24 1.15 -16.37 10.75
C GLN A 24 -0.06 -16.12 9.85
N LEU A 25 0.16 -15.53 8.67
CA LEU A 25 -0.91 -15.06 7.79
C LEU A 25 -1.00 -15.84 6.48
N ALA A 26 -0.17 -16.87 6.28
CA ALA A 26 0.00 -17.57 5.00
C ALA A 26 -1.30 -18.18 4.44
N GLU A 27 -2.20 -18.65 5.32
CA GLU A 27 -3.47 -19.30 4.92
C GLU A 27 -4.64 -18.31 4.85
N ARG A 28 -4.41 -17.04 5.14
CA ARG A 28 -5.46 -16.02 5.24
C ARG A 28 -5.48 -15.17 3.99
N LYS A 29 -6.68 -14.98 3.44
CA LYS A 29 -6.92 -13.93 2.44
C LYS A 29 -6.59 -12.57 3.08
N MET A 30 -5.83 -11.75 2.36
CA MET A 30 -5.33 -10.48 2.90
C MET A 30 -5.28 -9.38 1.87
N TRP A 31 -5.56 -8.15 2.32
CA TRP A 31 -5.29 -6.92 1.57
C TRP A 31 -4.75 -5.83 2.48
N LEU A 32 -4.08 -4.84 1.88
CA LEU A 32 -3.47 -3.71 2.56
C LEU A 32 -4.18 -2.42 2.17
N ALA A 33 -4.61 -1.65 3.15
CA ALA A 33 -5.11 -0.29 3.02
C ALA A 33 -3.99 0.68 3.45
N SER A 34 -3.33 1.33 2.49
CA SER A 34 -2.16 2.17 2.75
C SER A 34 -2.47 3.66 2.69
N SER A 35 -1.78 4.44 3.54
CA SER A 35 -1.90 5.90 3.59
C SER A 35 -3.34 6.42 3.79
N ILE A 36 -4.10 5.72 4.64
CA ILE A 36 -5.51 6.01 4.94
C ILE A 36 -5.63 7.31 5.74
N HIS A 37 -6.41 8.27 5.24
CA HIS A 37 -6.70 9.52 5.95
C HIS A 37 -7.88 9.36 6.90
N LYS A 38 -8.03 10.33 7.81
CA LYS A 38 -9.18 10.42 8.71
C LYS A 38 -10.49 10.43 7.91
N GLY A 39 -11.44 9.59 8.32
CA GLY A 39 -12.70 9.31 7.65
C GLY A 39 -12.62 8.18 6.62
N GLU A 40 -11.47 7.91 6.01
CA GLU A 40 -11.35 6.80 5.06
C GLU A 40 -11.30 5.44 5.77
N GLU A 41 -10.91 5.41 7.05
CA GLU A 41 -10.98 4.19 7.86
C GLU A 41 -12.40 3.60 7.89
N GLU A 42 -13.45 4.43 7.88
CA GLU A 42 -14.84 3.97 7.88
C GLU A 42 -15.14 3.16 6.61
N VAL A 43 -14.71 3.64 5.45
CA VAL A 43 -14.83 2.92 4.17
C VAL A 43 -14.08 1.58 4.24
N MET A 44 -12.85 1.56 4.77
CA MET A 44 -12.08 0.33 4.88
C MET A 44 -12.71 -0.68 5.87
N ILE A 45 -13.37 -0.18 6.91
CA ILE A 45 -14.09 -0.98 7.91
C ILE A 45 -15.33 -1.63 7.30
N GLU A 46 -16.13 -0.86 6.57
CA GLU A 46 -17.33 -1.38 5.89
C GLU A 46 -16.94 -2.48 4.90
N VAL A 47 -15.94 -2.22 4.06
CA VAL A 47 -15.39 -3.21 3.13
C VAL A 47 -14.88 -4.45 3.85
N HIS A 48 -14.14 -4.29 4.95
CA HIS A 48 -13.67 -5.43 5.74
C HIS A 48 -14.84 -6.26 6.28
N LYS A 49 -15.87 -5.62 6.84
CA LYS A 49 -17.04 -6.30 7.41
C LYS A 49 -17.82 -7.07 6.35
N GLU A 50 -17.96 -6.51 5.15
CA GLU A 50 -18.60 -7.21 4.03
C GLU A 50 -17.77 -8.40 3.55
N LEU A 51 -16.46 -8.21 3.32
CA LEU A 51 -15.57 -9.31 2.94
C LEU A 51 -15.53 -10.42 4.00
N LYS A 52 -15.62 -10.08 5.29
CA LYS A 52 -15.62 -11.05 6.39
C LYS A 52 -16.83 -11.97 6.38
N GLN A 53 -17.96 -11.56 5.80
CA GLN A 53 -19.13 -12.43 5.62
C GLN A 53 -18.87 -13.56 4.63
N VAL A 54 -17.98 -13.33 3.65
CA VAL A 54 -17.60 -14.31 2.62
C VAL A 54 -16.33 -15.08 3.00
N TYR A 55 -15.38 -14.40 3.64
CA TYR A 55 -14.11 -14.97 4.09
C TYR A 55 -13.95 -14.69 5.60
N PRO A 56 -14.41 -15.59 6.49
CA PRO A 56 -14.41 -15.36 7.94
C PRO A 56 -13.05 -14.96 8.53
N ASP A 57 -11.97 -15.49 7.94
CA ASP A 57 -10.59 -15.27 8.37
C ASP A 57 -9.87 -14.17 7.58
N ILE A 58 -10.59 -13.34 6.81
CA ILE A 58 -9.99 -12.20 6.08
C ILE A 58 -9.16 -11.32 7.02
N PHE A 59 -7.99 -10.93 6.55
CA PHE A 59 -7.07 -10.06 7.26
C PHE A 59 -6.87 -8.74 6.53
N THR A 60 -6.99 -7.62 7.24
CA THR A 60 -6.74 -6.30 6.67
C THR A 60 -5.61 -5.62 7.41
N ILE A 61 -4.59 -5.21 6.67
CA ILE A 61 -3.55 -4.34 7.21
C ILE A 61 -3.97 -2.90 6.91
N ILE A 62 -4.08 -2.06 7.93
CA ILE A 62 -4.41 -0.64 7.77
C ILE A 62 -3.18 0.18 8.17
N VAL A 63 -2.70 1.02 7.27
CA VAL A 63 -1.58 1.94 7.50
C VAL A 63 -2.12 3.38 7.40
N PRO A 64 -2.39 4.05 8.53
CA PRO A 64 -2.84 5.44 8.50
C PRO A 64 -1.79 6.37 7.88
N ARG A 65 -2.23 7.41 7.18
CA ARG A 65 -1.33 8.47 6.70
C ARG A 65 -0.66 9.21 7.86
N HIS A 66 -1.34 9.28 8.99
CA HIS A 66 -0.91 9.95 10.21
C HIS A 66 -0.90 8.95 11.36
N PRO A 67 0.25 8.30 11.63
CA PRO A 67 0.36 7.24 12.64
C PRO A 67 -0.12 7.64 14.03
N GLN A 68 -0.03 8.91 14.40
CA GLN A 68 -0.54 9.42 15.68
C GLN A 68 -2.04 9.19 15.88
N HIS A 69 -2.82 8.96 14.82
CA HIS A 69 -4.24 8.63 14.91
C HIS A 69 -4.50 7.13 15.13
N GLY A 70 -3.47 6.27 15.12
CA GLY A 70 -3.64 4.82 15.25
C GLY A 70 -4.43 4.40 16.48
N LYS A 71 -4.15 5.01 17.63
CA LYS A 71 -4.91 4.71 18.87
C LYS A 71 -6.40 5.10 18.75
N GLU A 72 -6.72 6.22 18.12
CA GLU A 72 -8.11 6.67 17.91
C GLU A 72 -8.84 5.69 16.98
N ILE A 73 -8.22 5.34 15.85
CA ILE A 73 -8.75 4.38 14.87
C ILE A 73 -8.98 3.02 15.52
N SER A 74 -8.02 2.53 16.30
CA SER A 74 -8.14 1.26 17.04
C SER A 74 -9.35 1.24 17.97
N LEU A 75 -9.62 2.34 18.68
CA LEU A 75 -10.76 2.42 19.58
C LEU A 75 -12.09 2.43 18.80
N GLY A 76 -12.13 3.07 17.63
CA GLY A 76 -13.27 3.00 16.71
C GLY A 76 -13.55 1.58 16.26
N LEU A 77 -12.51 0.88 15.77
CA LEU A 77 -12.60 -0.51 15.33
C LEU A 77 -13.08 -1.47 16.43
N GLN A 78 -12.62 -1.29 17.66
CA GLN A 78 -13.04 -2.13 18.79
C GLN A 78 -14.52 -1.93 19.15
N LYS A 79 -15.06 -0.72 18.98
CA LYS A 79 -16.50 -0.44 19.17
C LYS A 79 -17.35 -1.17 18.13
N GLU A 80 -16.81 -1.40 16.94
CA GLU A 80 -17.42 -2.22 15.88
C GLU A 80 -17.22 -3.74 16.09
N HIS A 81 -16.77 -4.16 17.28
CA HIS A 81 -16.49 -5.56 17.64
C HIS A 81 -15.44 -6.24 16.76
N LEU A 82 -14.52 -5.47 16.17
CA LEU A 82 -13.40 -5.99 15.40
C LEU A 82 -12.20 -6.26 16.31
N SER A 83 -11.51 -7.37 16.06
CA SER A 83 -10.26 -7.72 16.76
C SER A 83 -9.08 -7.09 16.04
N VAL A 84 -8.38 -6.21 16.76
CA VAL A 84 -7.33 -5.33 16.23
C VAL A 84 -6.04 -5.52 17.02
N ALA A 85 -4.92 -5.70 16.32
CA ALA A 85 -3.58 -5.63 16.88
C ALA A 85 -2.87 -4.36 16.38
N LEU A 86 -2.11 -3.69 17.26
CA LEU A 86 -1.36 -2.47 16.93
C LEU A 86 0.13 -2.76 16.79
N ARG A 87 0.73 -2.21 15.73
CA ARG A 87 2.17 -2.31 15.48
C ARG A 87 2.98 -1.63 16.57
N SER A 88 2.62 -0.40 16.96
CA SER A 88 3.35 0.39 17.97
C SER A 88 3.41 -0.27 19.35
N ARG A 89 2.46 -1.15 19.65
CA ARG A 89 2.36 -1.88 20.91
C ARG A 89 3.04 -3.25 20.87
N ASN A 90 3.53 -3.68 19.72
CA ASN A 90 3.95 -5.06 19.48
C ASN A 90 2.88 -6.07 19.91
N ASP A 91 1.60 -5.74 19.65
CA ASP A 91 0.51 -6.67 19.95
C ASP A 91 0.68 -7.94 19.10
N LYS A 92 0.43 -9.10 19.69
CA LYS A 92 0.46 -10.38 18.97
C LYS A 92 -0.75 -10.49 18.08
N ILE A 93 -0.56 -11.00 16.87
CA ILE A 93 -1.68 -11.42 16.01
C ILE A 93 -2.17 -12.76 16.52
N MET A 94 -3.37 -12.76 17.08
CA MET A 94 -4.06 -13.96 17.53
C MET A 94 -4.93 -14.52 16.39
N PRO A 95 -5.38 -15.79 16.45
CA PRO A 95 -6.23 -16.37 15.41
C PRO A 95 -7.47 -15.52 15.09
N GLU A 96 -8.08 -14.89 16.09
CA GLU A 96 -9.25 -14.02 15.97
C GLU A 96 -8.93 -12.60 15.50
N THR A 97 -7.66 -12.20 15.46
CA THR A 97 -7.23 -10.87 14.98
C THR A 97 -7.46 -10.77 13.49
N ASN A 98 -8.30 -9.83 13.04
CA ASN A 98 -8.61 -9.66 11.62
C ASN A 98 -8.11 -8.33 11.07
N ILE A 99 -7.66 -7.41 11.93
CA ILE A 99 -7.11 -6.12 11.51
C ILE A 99 -5.77 -5.89 12.20
N TYR A 100 -4.77 -5.52 11.40
CA TYR A 100 -3.48 -5.05 11.89
C TYR A 100 -3.29 -3.58 11.56
N LEU A 101 -3.25 -2.76 12.61
CA LEU A 101 -3.09 -1.32 12.48
C LEU A 101 -1.62 -0.95 12.61
N VAL A 102 -1.02 -0.53 11.51
CA VAL A 102 0.37 -0.13 11.41
C VAL A 102 0.47 1.35 11.70
N ASP A 103 0.51 1.70 12.98
CA ASP A 103 0.58 3.04 13.51
C ASP A 103 2.03 3.48 13.81
N THR A 104 2.94 3.12 12.92
CA THR A 104 4.37 3.45 12.96
C THR A 104 4.85 4.08 11.65
N LEU A 105 5.98 4.78 11.67
CA LEU A 105 6.55 5.47 10.51
C LEU A 105 7.65 4.66 9.83
N GLY A 106 7.75 4.78 8.50
CA GLY A 106 8.88 4.25 7.72
C GLY A 106 8.80 2.76 7.36
N GLU A 107 7.76 2.06 7.80
CA GLU A 107 7.61 0.62 7.56
C GLU A 107 6.68 0.27 6.38
N LEU A 108 6.02 1.23 5.73
CA LEU A 108 4.99 0.95 4.71
C LEU A 108 5.51 0.05 3.56
N ARG A 109 6.72 0.32 3.05
CA ARG A 109 7.34 -0.48 1.98
C ARG A 109 7.43 -1.96 2.35
N MET A 110 7.67 -2.23 3.62
CA MET A 110 7.76 -3.56 4.19
C MET A 110 6.42 -4.28 4.11
N PHE A 111 5.33 -3.60 4.47
CA PHE A 111 3.97 -4.14 4.47
C PHE A 111 3.42 -4.41 3.07
N TYR A 112 3.83 -3.66 2.04
CA TYR A 112 3.51 -4.02 0.65
C TYR A 112 4.02 -5.41 0.25
N THR A 113 5.04 -5.95 0.94
CA THR A 113 5.55 -7.30 0.64
C THR A 113 4.77 -8.44 1.31
N LEU A 114 3.82 -8.12 2.20
CA LEU A 114 3.02 -9.11 2.93
C LEU A 114 1.77 -9.56 2.16
N THR A 115 1.23 -8.70 1.29
CA THR A 115 0.04 -9.04 0.50
C THR A 115 0.20 -8.60 -0.95
N PRO A 116 -0.33 -9.40 -1.89
CA PRO A 116 -0.37 -9.03 -3.30
C PRO A 116 -1.39 -7.95 -3.65
N ILE A 117 -2.22 -7.46 -2.71
CA ILE A 117 -3.30 -6.50 -2.99
C ILE A 117 -3.14 -5.26 -2.12
N ALA A 118 -3.08 -4.08 -2.75
CA ALA A 118 -2.93 -2.80 -2.08
C ALA A 118 -3.97 -1.78 -2.55
N VAL A 119 -4.72 -1.23 -1.59
CA VAL A 119 -5.63 -0.10 -1.73
C VAL A 119 -4.94 1.15 -1.19
N VAL A 120 -4.66 2.12 -2.05
CA VAL A 120 -3.96 3.35 -1.68
C VAL A 120 -4.98 4.45 -1.40
N GLY A 121 -5.03 4.89 -0.14
CA GLY A 121 -5.91 5.93 0.37
C GLY A 121 -5.50 7.34 -0.03
N GLY A 122 -6.03 8.32 0.70
CA GLY A 122 -6.06 9.70 0.26
C GLY A 122 -6.96 9.91 -0.95
N SER A 123 -7.85 8.97 -1.25
CA SER A 123 -8.44 8.81 -2.57
C SER A 123 -9.94 8.51 -2.55
N PHE A 124 -10.55 8.22 -1.40
CA PHE A 124 -11.96 7.82 -1.29
C PHE A 124 -12.90 8.93 -0.79
N ILE A 125 -12.36 10.04 -0.28
CA ILE A 125 -13.17 11.18 0.21
C ILE A 125 -12.94 12.43 -0.66
N PRO A 126 -14.01 13.18 -1.02
CA PRO A 126 -13.88 14.46 -1.73
C PRO A 126 -12.93 15.42 -1.02
N GLY A 127 -12.06 16.08 -1.78
CA GLY A 127 -11.08 17.05 -1.27
C GLY A 127 -9.72 16.45 -0.93
N LEU A 128 -9.59 15.12 -0.90
CA LEU A 128 -8.28 14.46 -0.89
C LEU A 128 -7.69 14.41 -2.30
N THR A 129 -6.37 14.17 -2.40
CA THR A 129 -5.59 14.31 -3.65
C THR A 129 -4.72 13.10 -3.98
N GLY A 130 -4.94 11.98 -3.32
CA GLY A 130 -4.25 10.70 -3.49
C GLY A 130 -2.92 10.61 -2.75
N HIS A 131 -2.33 9.42 -2.80
CA HIS A 131 -0.96 9.12 -2.38
C HIS A 131 -0.19 8.36 -3.46
N ASN A 132 1.11 8.19 -3.22
CA ASN A 132 1.99 7.58 -4.19
C ASN A 132 1.69 6.08 -4.38
N ILE A 133 1.17 5.77 -5.57
CA ILE A 133 0.88 4.40 -6.03
C ILE A 133 2.14 3.64 -6.48
N SER A 134 3.27 4.32 -6.71
CA SER A 134 4.46 3.70 -7.27
C SER A 134 5.07 2.66 -6.33
N GLU A 135 4.99 2.85 -5.01
CA GLU A 135 5.56 1.90 -4.04
C GLU A 135 4.81 0.57 -4.04
N ALA A 136 3.48 0.61 -4.11
CA ALA A 136 2.63 -0.58 -4.24
C ALA A 136 2.91 -1.32 -5.55
N ALA A 137 2.95 -0.58 -6.66
CA ALA A 137 3.23 -1.13 -7.98
C ALA A 137 4.65 -1.75 -8.06
N ALA A 138 5.66 -1.08 -7.49
CA ALA A 138 7.03 -1.58 -7.42
C ALA A 138 7.15 -2.88 -6.61
N ALA A 139 6.36 -3.00 -5.53
CA ALA A 139 6.27 -4.21 -4.72
C ALA A 139 5.53 -5.36 -5.44
N GLY A 140 4.91 -5.09 -6.60
CA GLY A 140 4.15 -6.07 -7.35
C GLY A 140 2.77 -6.34 -6.74
N CYS A 141 2.15 -5.33 -6.13
CA CYS A 141 0.76 -5.39 -5.70
C CYS A 141 -0.18 -5.08 -6.86
N ALA A 142 -1.31 -5.77 -6.94
CA ALA A 142 -2.50 -5.26 -7.61
C ALA A 142 -2.90 -3.96 -6.91
N THR A 143 -2.85 -2.85 -7.64
CA THR A 143 -2.93 -1.50 -7.08
C THR A 143 -4.30 -0.88 -7.34
N LEU A 144 -5.01 -0.56 -6.26
CA LEU A 144 -6.34 0.03 -6.28
C LEU A 144 -6.30 1.40 -5.62
N THR A 145 -7.13 2.33 -6.10
CA THR A 145 -7.31 3.64 -5.48
C THR A 145 -8.77 4.05 -5.56
N GLY A 146 -9.17 5.02 -4.73
CA GLY A 146 -10.39 5.77 -4.92
C GLY A 146 -10.31 6.74 -6.11
N PRO A 147 -11.41 7.47 -6.41
CA PRO A 147 -11.48 8.40 -7.54
C PRO A 147 -10.71 9.71 -7.31
N TYR A 148 -10.42 10.07 -6.06
CA TYR A 148 -9.84 11.38 -5.70
C TYR A 148 -8.31 11.34 -5.65
N ILE A 149 -7.67 11.12 -6.80
CA ILE A 149 -6.20 10.99 -6.92
C ILE A 149 -5.50 12.21 -7.52
N GLY A 150 -6.00 13.43 -7.28
CA GLY A 150 -5.58 14.65 -7.99
C GLY A 150 -4.07 14.81 -8.23
N HIS A 151 -3.22 14.68 -7.20
CA HIS A 151 -1.76 14.81 -7.34
C HIS A 151 -1.10 13.66 -8.12
N PHE A 152 -1.74 12.48 -8.13
CA PHE A 152 -1.23 11.25 -8.73
C PHE A 152 -1.96 10.86 -10.02
N LEU A 153 -2.89 11.70 -10.50
CA LEU A 153 -3.73 11.42 -11.65
C LEU A 153 -2.90 11.21 -12.93
N ASN A 154 -1.86 12.02 -13.15
CA ASN A 154 -1.00 11.87 -14.33
C ASN A 154 -0.24 10.55 -14.29
N MET A 155 0.35 10.19 -13.15
CA MET A 155 1.03 8.91 -12.97
C MET A 155 0.06 7.73 -13.19
N ALA A 156 -1.13 7.77 -12.59
CA ALA A 156 -2.12 6.72 -12.79
C ALA A 156 -2.53 6.58 -14.26
N LYS A 157 -2.74 7.70 -14.97
CA LYS A 157 -3.06 7.71 -16.40
C LYS A 157 -1.92 7.14 -17.25
N GLU A 158 -0.68 7.55 -17.00
CA GLU A 158 0.49 7.04 -17.73
C GLU A 158 0.67 5.54 -17.51
N MET A 159 0.50 5.05 -16.27
CA MET A 159 0.52 3.62 -15.98
C MET A 159 -0.61 2.89 -16.73
N GLN A 160 -1.83 3.42 -16.70
CA GLN A 160 -2.99 2.82 -17.36
C GLN A 160 -2.88 2.83 -18.90
N GLN A 161 -2.18 3.81 -19.48
CA GLN A 161 -1.87 3.84 -20.91
C GLN A 161 -0.90 2.72 -21.32
N LEU A 162 0.05 2.37 -20.45
CA LEU A 162 0.94 1.24 -20.67
C LEU A 162 0.21 -0.09 -20.51
N ASN A 163 -0.62 -0.20 -19.48
CA ASN A 163 -1.49 -1.35 -19.27
C ASN A 163 -2.73 -0.95 -18.45
N PRO A 164 -3.97 -1.10 -18.98
CA PRO A 164 -5.18 -0.72 -18.27
C PRO A 164 -5.37 -1.39 -16.89
N LEU A 165 -4.74 -2.55 -16.66
CA LEU A 165 -4.80 -3.28 -15.39
C LEU A 165 -3.81 -2.75 -14.34
N SER A 166 -2.92 -1.82 -14.68
CA SER A 166 -1.84 -1.38 -13.79
C SER A 166 -2.33 -0.68 -12.52
N VAL A 167 -3.47 0.03 -12.61
CA VAL A 167 -4.09 0.79 -11.51
C VAL A 167 -5.60 0.73 -11.71
N ARG A 168 -6.34 0.22 -10.73
CA ARG A 168 -7.82 0.26 -10.73
C ARG A 168 -8.30 1.43 -9.89
N GLN A 169 -8.96 2.40 -10.51
CA GLN A 169 -9.67 3.48 -9.81
C GLN A 169 -11.11 3.04 -9.58
N ILE A 170 -11.54 2.99 -8.32
CA ILE A 170 -12.84 2.43 -7.92
C ILE A 170 -13.46 3.33 -6.86
N SER A 171 -14.73 3.66 -6.98
CA SER A 171 -15.49 4.31 -5.91
C SER A 171 -15.64 3.37 -4.69
N GLY A 172 -15.94 3.93 -3.51
CA GLY A 172 -16.03 3.14 -2.28
C GLY A 172 -17.03 1.98 -2.36
N ASP A 173 -18.13 2.17 -3.08
CA ASP A 173 -19.20 1.19 -3.29
C ASP A 173 -18.83 0.01 -4.19
N GLY A 174 -17.81 0.14 -5.06
CA GLY A 174 -17.32 -0.95 -5.90
C GLY A 174 -16.08 -1.66 -5.35
N LEU A 175 -15.56 -1.22 -4.20
CA LEU A 175 -14.29 -1.71 -3.65
C LEU A 175 -14.42 -3.17 -3.17
N VAL A 176 -15.59 -3.56 -2.64
CA VAL A 176 -15.84 -4.94 -2.19
C VAL A 176 -15.74 -5.92 -3.35
N GLU A 177 -16.44 -5.66 -4.45
CA GLU A 177 -16.46 -6.52 -5.64
C GLU A 177 -15.08 -6.66 -6.26
N ALA A 178 -14.35 -5.55 -6.37
CA ALA A 178 -13.01 -5.57 -6.93
C ALA A 178 -12.01 -6.34 -6.06
N LEU A 179 -12.11 -6.21 -4.74
CA LEU A 179 -11.32 -7.02 -3.82
C LEU A 179 -11.71 -8.50 -3.91
N ARG A 180 -13.00 -8.83 -3.99
CA ARG A 180 -13.45 -10.22 -4.16
C ARG A 180 -12.91 -10.85 -5.44
N GLU A 181 -12.97 -10.15 -6.56
CA GLU A 181 -12.42 -10.60 -7.84
C GLU A 181 -10.92 -10.94 -7.73
N LEU A 182 -10.14 -10.05 -7.11
CA LEU A 182 -8.71 -10.26 -6.89
C LEU A 182 -8.40 -11.34 -5.84
N LEU A 183 -9.31 -11.56 -4.88
CA LEU A 183 -9.16 -12.55 -3.83
C LEU A 183 -9.59 -13.96 -4.25
N ASP A 184 -10.47 -14.08 -5.24
CA ASP A 184 -11.04 -15.35 -5.70
C ASP A 184 -10.36 -15.93 -6.95
N ASP A 185 -9.73 -15.08 -7.77
CA ASP A 185 -9.10 -15.49 -9.02
C ASP A 185 -7.62 -15.09 -9.07
N ASP A 186 -6.74 -16.08 -8.85
CA ASP A 186 -5.29 -15.90 -8.91
C ASP A 186 -4.78 -15.44 -10.28
N THR A 187 -5.49 -15.78 -11.36
CA THR A 187 -5.12 -15.34 -12.72
C THR A 187 -5.40 -13.86 -12.90
N ILE A 188 -6.56 -13.38 -12.44
CA ILE A 188 -6.89 -11.96 -12.45
C ILE A 188 -5.94 -11.20 -11.55
N LEU A 189 -5.69 -11.71 -10.34
CA LEU A 189 -4.74 -11.12 -9.41
C LEU A 189 -3.35 -10.97 -10.04
N GLU A 190 -2.79 -12.06 -10.60
CA GLU A 190 -1.45 -12.03 -11.19
C GLU A 190 -1.38 -11.08 -12.39
N ALA A 191 -2.42 -11.02 -13.23
CA ALA A 191 -2.48 -10.07 -14.33
C ALA A 191 -2.39 -8.62 -13.85
N HIS A 192 -3.11 -8.26 -12.79
CA HIS A 192 -3.02 -6.92 -12.17
C HIS A 192 -1.66 -6.63 -11.55
N ARG A 193 -1.06 -7.60 -10.85
CA ARG A 193 0.26 -7.46 -10.23
C ARG A 193 1.36 -7.24 -11.26
N VAL A 194 1.37 -8.05 -12.31
CA VAL A 194 2.32 -7.96 -13.41
C VAL A 194 2.16 -6.62 -14.13
N ALA A 195 0.92 -6.23 -14.45
CA ALA A 195 0.63 -4.96 -15.10
C ALA A 195 1.13 -3.76 -14.27
N ALA A 196 0.85 -3.74 -12.97
CA ALA A 196 1.30 -2.67 -12.08
C ALA A 196 2.83 -2.58 -12.04
N LYS A 197 3.50 -3.72 -11.85
CA LYS A 197 4.96 -3.79 -11.76
C LYS A 197 5.66 -3.38 -13.06
N GLN A 198 5.15 -3.84 -14.20
CA GLN A 198 5.68 -3.50 -15.52
C GLN A 198 5.48 -2.01 -15.83
N ALA A 199 4.29 -1.46 -15.55
CA ALA A 199 4.03 -0.03 -15.73
C ALA A 199 4.96 0.83 -14.88
N TYR A 200 5.16 0.46 -13.61
CA TYR A 200 6.17 1.11 -12.74
C TYR A 200 7.57 1.04 -13.34
N GLN A 201 8.01 -0.16 -13.75
CA GLN A 201 9.34 -0.35 -14.34
C GLN A 201 9.55 0.52 -15.57
N ALA A 202 8.57 0.56 -16.49
CA ALA A 202 8.62 1.37 -17.69
C ALA A 202 8.69 2.88 -17.40
N LEU A 203 7.89 3.40 -16.46
CA LEU A 203 7.93 4.80 -16.08
C LEU A 203 9.21 5.18 -15.31
N SER A 204 9.74 4.25 -14.52
CA SER A 204 10.98 4.48 -13.76
C SER A 204 12.26 4.35 -14.59
N HIS A 205 12.19 3.67 -15.74
CA HIS A 205 13.33 3.43 -16.60
C HIS A 205 13.86 4.74 -17.19
N GLY A 206 15.19 4.90 -17.21
CA GLY A 206 15.84 6.07 -17.80
C GLY A 206 15.64 7.38 -17.03
N ILE A 207 14.89 7.43 -15.91
CA ILE A 207 14.73 8.68 -15.13
C ILE A 207 16.09 9.22 -14.70
N ILE A 208 16.97 8.36 -14.19
CA ILE A 208 18.31 8.76 -13.73
C ILE A 208 19.16 9.24 -14.92
N GLU A 209 19.13 8.52 -16.04
CA GLU A 209 19.90 8.87 -17.24
C GLU A 209 19.40 10.18 -17.86
N ASN A 210 18.09 10.37 -17.94
CA ASN A 210 17.46 11.60 -18.42
C ASN A 210 17.77 12.78 -17.50
N LEU A 211 17.73 12.58 -16.18
CA LEU A 211 18.11 13.61 -15.21
C LEU A 211 19.58 13.97 -15.35
N TRP A 212 20.46 12.98 -15.48
CA TRP A 212 21.87 13.20 -15.75
C TRP A 212 22.08 13.96 -17.06
N HIS A 213 21.34 13.63 -18.11
CA HIS A 213 21.42 14.34 -19.38
C HIS A 213 21.02 15.81 -19.23
N VAL A 214 19.88 16.10 -18.59
CA VAL A 214 19.40 17.48 -18.36
C VAL A 214 20.37 18.28 -17.48
N LEU A 215 20.88 17.67 -16.41
CA LEU A 215 21.86 18.30 -15.52
C LEU A 215 23.20 18.50 -16.25
N ALA A 216 23.66 17.53 -17.02
CA ALA A 216 24.91 17.63 -17.78
C ALA A 216 24.84 18.76 -18.80
N VAL A 217 23.73 18.88 -19.55
CA VAL A 217 23.50 20.00 -20.46
C VAL A 217 23.62 21.33 -19.71
N HIS A 218 22.92 21.51 -18.58
CA HIS A 218 22.90 22.81 -17.88
C HIS A 218 24.17 23.14 -17.08
N ILE A 219 24.86 22.13 -16.54
CA ILE A 219 26.07 22.32 -15.74
C ILE A 219 27.29 22.50 -16.66
N PHE A 220 27.41 21.69 -17.71
CA PHE A 220 28.60 21.69 -18.59
C PHE A 220 28.50 22.66 -19.77
N GLU A 221 27.32 23.11 -20.20
CA GLU A 221 27.22 24.22 -21.18
C GLU A 221 27.48 25.59 -20.55
N LYS A 222 27.17 25.80 -19.26
CA LYS A 222 27.47 27.05 -18.55
C LYS A 222 28.98 27.26 -18.33
N THR A 223 29.78 26.20 -18.29
CA THR A 223 31.24 26.29 -18.12
C THR A 223 31.98 26.62 -19.41
N ARG A 224 31.36 26.46 -20.59
CA ARG A 224 31.95 26.79 -21.90
C ARG A 224 31.68 28.23 -22.38
N ARG A 225 30.93 29.03 -21.62
CA ARG A 225 30.64 30.45 -21.93
C ARG A 225 31.45 31.46 -21.07
N ARG A 226 32.60 31.05 -20.54
CA ARG A 226 33.56 31.95 -19.88
C ARG A 226 34.91 31.92 -20.58
#